data_AF-C5KUD7-F1
#
_entry.id   AF-C5KUD7-F1
#
_cell.length_a   1.000
_cell.length_b   1.000
_cell.length_c   1.000
_cell.angle_alpha   90.00
_cell.angle_beta   90.00
_cell.angle_gamma   90.00
#
_symmetry.space_group_name_H-M   'P 1'
#
loop_
_entity.id
_entity.type
_entity.pdbx_description
1 polymer ?
#
loop_
_entity_poly.entity_id
_entity_poly.type
_entity_poly.pdbx_seq_one_letter_code
_entity_poly.pdbx_strand_id
1 'polypeptide(L)'
;MDEGIVKDASYPYEAKFGSCKTSITTDAKQQCLKPRQFHQAVTIPAADEAAMIRNVAKGPVAAKIYASDPAFIHYQEGIITAKDCKALDPNHNVIIVGYGTSSKGTPYWKIMNTWGESWGVKGFGFIERTGNQP
;
A
#
# COMPACT_ATOMS: atom_id res chain seq x y z
N MET A 1 -16.79 0.08 -11.88
CA MET A 1 -17.44 0.91 -10.84
C MET A 1 -18.39 1.86 -11.55
N ASP A 2 -19.68 1.84 -11.20
CA ASP A 2 -20.69 2.65 -11.91
C ASP A 2 -20.59 4.13 -11.58
N GLU A 3 -20.22 4.45 -10.35
CA GLU A 3 -19.90 5.79 -9.89
C GLU A 3 -18.38 6.04 -9.84
N GLY A 4 -17.97 7.31 -9.77
CA GLY A 4 -16.57 7.71 -9.64
C GLY A 4 -16.07 7.80 -8.19
N ILE A 5 -14.83 8.27 -8.01
CA ILE A 5 -14.26 8.66 -6.71
C ILE A 5 -13.94 10.15 -6.75
N VAL A 6 -14.37 10.89 -5.72
CA VAL A 6 -14.11 12.33 -5.58
C VAL A 6 -12.71 12.62 -5.04
N LYS A 7 -12.24 13.86 -5.19
CA LYS A 7 -10.99 14.31 -4.56
C LYS A 7 -11.15 14.37 -3.04
N ASP A 8 -10.06 14.14 -2.32
CA ASP A 8 -10.00 14.29 -0.85
C ASP A 8 -10.48 15.68 -0.39
N ALA A 9 -10.10 16.75 -1.11
CA ALA A 9 -10.59 18.10 -0.82
C ALA A 9 -12.12 18.26 -0.87
N SER A 10 -12.83 17.39 -1.61
CA SER A 10 -14.30 17.37 -1.70
C SER A 10 -14.94 16.45 -0.65
N TYR A 11 -14.21 15.45 -0.15
CA TYR A 11 -14.65 14.56 0.91
C TYR A 11 -13.47 14.22 1.82
N PRO A 12 -13.10 15.12 2.75
CA PRO A 12 -11.92 14.95 3.58
C PRO A 12 -12.03 13.75 4.52
N TYR A 13 -10.91 13.11 4.81
CA TYR A 13 -10.85 12.04 5.80
C TYR A 13 -11.15 12.57 7.23
N GLU A 14 -12.12 11.95 7.91
CA GLU A 14 -12.56 12.38 9.24
C GLU A 14 -12.15 11.42 10.38
N ALA A 15 -11.43 10.32 10.08
CA ALA A 15 -11.02 9.30 11.05
C ALA A 15 -12.16 8.70 11.91
N LYS A 16 -13.39 8.73 11.40
CA LYS A 16 -14.58 8.18 12.05
C LYS A 16 -15.58 7.68 11.02
N PHE A 17 -16.40 6.72 11.42
CA PHE A 17 -17.55 6.33 10.60
C PHE A 17 -18.57 7.45 10.57
N GLY A 18 -19.17 7.66 9.40
CA GLY A 18 -20.23 8.63 9.19
C GLY A 18 -21.15 8.17 8.08
N SER A 19 -22.26 8.90 7.90
CA SER A 19 -23.20 8.62 6.82
C SER A 19 -22.55 8.88 5.45
N CYS A 20 -22.86 8.02 4.48
CA CYS A 20 -22.41 8.19 3.10
C CYS A 20 -23.03 9.47 2.50
N LYS A 21 -22.18 10.41 2.09
CA LYS A 21 -22.59 11.61 1.35
C LYS A 21 -22.66 11.24 -0.14
N THR A 22 -23.84 10.84 -0.63
CA THR A 22 -24.02 10.34 -2.00
C THR A 22 -24.02 11.42 -3.09
N SER A 23 -24.13 12.70 -2.71
CA SER A 23 -24.31 13.82 -3.64
C SER A 23 -23.24 14.89 -3.45
N ILE A 24 -21.96 14.51 -3.45
CA ILE A 24 -20.85 15.47 -3.32
C ILE A 24 -20.72 16.32 -4.60
N THR A 25 -20.71 15.68 -5.76
CA THR A 25 -20.64 16.37 -7.06
C THR A 25 -21.09 15.43 -8.18
N THR A 26 -21.77 15.99 -9.19
CA THR A 26 -22.09 15.30 -10.45
C THR A 26 -21.14 15.70 -11.58
N ASP A 27 -20.24 16.67 -11.35
CA ASP A 27 -19.24 17.08 -12.34
C ASP A 27 -18.04 16.12 -12.34
N ALA A 28 -17.92 15.34 -13.41
CA ALA A 28 -16.81 14.40 -13.60
C ALA A 28 -15.42 15.06 -13.60
N LYS A 29 -15.31 16.39 -13.79
CA LYS A 29 -14.03 17.14 -13.67
C LYS A 29 -13.55 17.29 -12.23
N GLN A 30 -14.44 17.13 -11.26
CA GLN A 30 -14.14 17.21 -9.83
C GLN A 30 -13.80 15.84 -9.21
N GLN A 31 -13.89 14.77 -9.99
CA GLN A 31 -13.58 13.40 -9.58
C GLN A 31 -12.13 13.04 -9.94
N CYS A 32 -11.46 12.27 -9.07
CA CYS A 32 -10.13 11.72 -9.34
C CYS A 32 -10.20 10.42 -10.16
N LEU A 33 -11.28 9.65 -9.99
CA LEU A 33 -11.61 8.49 -10.81
C LEU A 33 -13.00 8.70 -11.39
N LYS A 34 -13.13 8.69 -12.72
CA LYS A 34 -14.41 8.92 -13.38
C LYS A 34 -15.29 7.66 -13.36
N PRO A 35 -16.64 7.80 -13.46
CA PRO A 35 -17.56 6.70 -13.68
C PRO A 35 -17.06 5.76 -14.77
N ARG A 36 -17.10 4.46 -14.51
CA ARG A 36 -16.71 3.38 -15.44
C ARG A 36 -15.23 3.37 -15.86
N GLN A 37 -14.37 4.21 -15.29
CA GLN A 37 -12.93 4.20 -15.59
C GLN A 37 -12.21 3.02 -14.91
N PHE A 38 -12.68 2.61 -13.72
CA PHE A 38 -12.19 1.41 -13.05
C PHE A 38 -12.97 0.18 -13.50
N HIS A 39 -12.23 -0.73 -14.14
CA HIS A 39 -12.78 -1.96 -14.72
C HIS A 39 -12.79 -3.08 -13.68
N GLN A 40 -11.63 -3.43 -13.13
CA GLN A 40 -11.49 -4.51 -12.16
C GLN A 40 -10.21 -4.39 -11.33
N ALA A 41 -10.25 -4.99 -10.14
CA ALA A 41 -9.05 -5.34 -9.39
C ALA A 41 -8.63 -6.76 -9.77
N VAL A 42 -7.33 -7.00 -9.86
CA VAL A 42 -6.78 -8.33 -10.08
C VAL A 42 -5.88 -8.67 -8.91
N THR A 43 -6.07 -9.85 -8.34
CA THR A 43 -5.21 -10.36 -7.26
C THR A 43 -3.95 -10.97 -7.87
N ILE A 44 -2.81 -10.53 -7.36
CA ILE A 44 -1.52 -11.17 -7.66
C ILE A 44 -1.33 -12.28 -6.62
N PRO A 45 -1.10 -13.54 -7.03
CA PRO A 45 -0.78 -14.61 -6.09
C PRO A 45 0.44 -14.25 -5.24
N ALA A 46 0.34 -14.40 -3.92
CA ALA A 46 1.40 -14.00 -3.00
C ALA A 46 2.74 -14.72 -3.24
N ALA A 47 2.71 -15.93 -3.82
CA ALA A 47 3.91 -16.69 -4.17
C ALA A 47 4.51 -16.30 -5.54
N ASP A 48 3.87 -15.43 -6.33
CA ASP A 48 4.38 -15.00 -7.64
C ASP A 48 5.08 -13.64 -7.52
N GLU A 49 6.28 -13.67 -6.93
CA GLU A 49 7.09 -12.47 -6.77
C GLU A 49 7.42 -11.81 -8.12
N ALA A 50 7.65 -12.61 -9.17
CA ALA A 50 7.94 -12.10 -10.50
C ALA A 50 6.75 -11.31 -11.07
N ALA A 51 5.51 -11.78 -10.88
CA ALA A 51 4.32 -11.02 -11.23
C ALA A 51 4.20 -9.74 -10.40
N MET A 52 4.52 -9.79 -9.11
CA MET A 52 4.49 -8.61 -8.26
C MET A 52 5.49 -7.55 -8.74
N ILE A 53 6.73 -7.93 -9.07
CA ILE A 53 7.74 -7.04 -9.66
C ILE A 53 7.21 -6.40 -10.96
N ARG A 54 6.68 -7.21 -11.88
CA ARG A 54 6.13 -6.73 -13.16
C ARG A 54 4.98 -5.73 -12.97
N ASN A 55 4.14 -5.92 -11.96
CA ASN A 55 3.02 -5.02 -11.69
C ASN A 55 3.47 -3.75 -10.97
N VAL A 56 4.36 -3.84 -9.99
CA VAL A 56 4.93 -2.68 -9.30
C VAL A 56 5.70 -1.77 -10.28
N ALA A 57 6.36 -2.35 -11.29
CA ALA A 57 7.02 -1.59 -12.35
C ALA A 57 6.05 -0.78 -13.23
N LYS A 58 4.76 -1.12 -13.27
CA LYS A 58 3.72 -0.39 -14.00
C LYS A 58 3.04 0.69 -13.14
N GLY A 59 3.13 0.57 -11.82
CA GLY A 59 2.53 1.50 -10.88
C GLY A 59 2.33 0.87 -9.49
N PRO A 60 1.78 1.63 -8.54
CA PRO A 60 1.61 1.16 -7.17
C PRO A 60 0.68 -0.05 -7.06
N VAL A 61 1.00 -0.97 -6.14
CA VAL A 61 0.22 -2.19 -5.87
C VAL A 61 -0.23 -2.19 -4.42
N ALA A 62 -1.53 -2.36 -4.18
CA ALA A 62 -2.05 -2.55 -2.83
C ALA A 62 -1.65 -3.94 -2.29
N ALA A 63 -1.14 -3.98 -1.06
CA ALA A 63 -0.67 -5.21 -0.43
C ALA A 63 -1.18 -5.34 1.01
N LYS A 64 -1.30 -6.58 1.46
CA LYS A 64 -1.61 -6.93 2.85
C LYS A 64 -0.34 -7.44 3.52
N ILE A 65 -0.07 -6.98 4.74
CA ILE A 65 1.09 -7.38 5.53
C ILE A 65 0.68 -7.65 6.98
N TYR A 66 1.52 -8.37 7.71
CA TYR A 66 1.44 -8.45 9.16
C TYR A 66 2.18 -7.25 9.77
N ALA A 67 1.46 -6.40 10.49
CA ALA A 67 1.99 -5.14 11.04
C ALA A 67 1.94 -5.07 12.57
N SER A 68 1.64 -6.18 13.25
CA SER A 68 1.64 -6.24 14.73
C SER A 68 2.98 -6.68 15.32
N ASP A 69 4.01 -6.88 14.49
CA ASP A 69 5.37 -7.11 14.98
C ASP A 69 5.97 -5.80 15.54
N PRO A 70 6.63 -5.84 16.72
CA PRO A 70 7.34 -4.67 17.25
C PRO A 70 8.34 -4.04 16.26
N ALA A 71 9.00 -4.84 15.41
CA ALA A 71 9.91 -4.33 14.40
C ALA A 71 9.19 -3.43 13.37
N PHE A 72 7.95 -3.75 13.04
CA PHE A 72 7.13 -2.93 12.14
C PHE A 72 6.55 -1.72 12.85
N ILE A 73 5.99 -1.91 14.06
CA ILE A 73 5.35 -0.84 14.83
C ILE A 73 6.33 0.31 15.10
N HIS A 74 7.57 -0.02 15.46
CA HIS A 74 8.60 0.95 15.84
C HIS A 74 9.60 1.26 14.73
N TYR A 75 9.33 0.85 13.48
CA TYR A 75 10.24 1.06 12.35
C TYR A 75 10.56 2.55 12.14
N GLN A 76 11.85 2.84 11.93
CA GLN A 76 12.37 4.19 11.65
C GLN A 76 13.16 4.23 10.34
N GLU A 77 14.06 3.27 10.13
CA GLU A 77 14.92 3.20 8.96
C GLU A 77 15.47 1.77 8.74
N GLY A 78 16.21 1.58 7.64
CA GLY A 78 16.80 0.30 7.28
C GLY A 78 15.87 -0.58 6.45
N ILE A 79 16.12 -1.90 6.45
CA ILE A 79 15.28 -2.90 5.79
C ILE A 79 14.78 -3.83 6.88
N ILE A 80 13.46 -3.97 7.00
CA ILE A 80 12.80 -4.97 7.85
C ILE A 80 13.03 -6.34 7.20
N THR A 81 13.72 -7.25 7.88
CA THR A 81 14.05 -8.58 7.35
C THR A 81 13.08 -9.65 7.82
N ALA A 82 13.08 -10.81 7.18
CA ALA A 82 12.26 -11.94 7.60
C ALA A 82 12.57 -12.41 9.04
N LYS A 83 13.78 -12.13 9.56
CA LYS A 83 14.13 -12.43 10.97
C LYS A 83 13.43 -11.51 11.96
N ASP A 84 13.02 -10.33 11.49
CA ASP A 84 12.38 -9.29 12.27
C ASP A 84 10.85 -9.40 12.24
N CYS A 85 10.29 -10.43 11.58
CA CYS A 85 8.86 -10.61 11.45
C CYS A 85 8.43 -12.07 11.63
N LYS A 86 7.30 -12.27 12.30
CA LYS A 86 6.62 -13.57 12.32
C LYS A 86 5.76 -13.72 11.07
N ALA A 87 5.86 -14.85 10.38
CA ALA A 87 4.97 -15.22 9.29
C ALA A 87 3.57 -15.54 9.86
N LEU A 88 2.73 -14.51 9.96
CA LEU A 88 1.40 -14.55 10.55
C LEU A 88 0.38 -13.96 9.58
N ASP A 89 -0.89 -14.21 9.84
CA ASP A 89 -1.98 -13.70 9.02
C ASP A 89 -1.90 -12.17 8.89
N PRO A 90 -1.97 -11.64 7.66
CA PRO A 90 -1.82 -10.21 7.45
C PRO A 90 -3.02 -9.46 8.04
N ASN A 91 -2.74 -8.35 8.71
CA ASN A 91 -3.73 -7.57 9.46
C ASN A 91 -3.72 -6.07 9.10
N HIS A 92 -2.89 -5.66 8.14
CA HIS A 92 -2.75 -4.26 7.74
C HIS A 92 -2.59 -4.12 6.23
N ASN A 93 -3.05 -2.99 5.68
CA ASN A 93 -2.97 -2.68 4.25
C ASN A 93 -1.95 -1.56 4.02
N VAL A 94 -1.08 -1.76 3.03
CA VAL A 94 -0.07 -0.80 2.57
C VAL A 94 -0.07 -0.72 1.05
N ILE A 95 0.69 0.23 0.51
CA ILE A 95 0.91 0.33 -0.94
C ILE A 95 2.39 0.07 -1.23
N ILE A 96 2.69 -0.91 -2.07
CA ILE A 96 4.03 -1.10 -2.63
C ILE A 96 4.19 -0.09 -3.77
N VAL A 97 5.16 0.81 -3.64
CA VAL A 97 5.42 1.91 -4.58
C VAL A 97 6.72 1.72 -5.37
N GLY A 98 7.47 0.66 -5.07
CA GLY A 98 8.71 0.36 -5.77
C GLY A 98 9.44 -0.84 -5.16
N TYR A 99 10.58 -1.17 -5.75
CA TYR A 99 11.50 -2.19 -5.28
C TYR A 99 12.93 -1.80 -5.64
N GLY A 100 13.90 -2.44 -5.00
CA GLY A 100 15.31 -2.22 -5.30
C GLY A 100 16.21 -3.25 -4.62
N THR A 101 17.50 -2.95 -4.66
CA THR A 101 18.54 -3.72 -3.96
C THR A 101 19.41 -2.73 -3.19
N SER A 102 19.66 -3.03 -1.91
CA SER A 102 20.53 -2.20 -1.07
C SER A 102 21.99 -2.27 -1.53
N SER A 103 22.82 -1.35 -1.06
CA SER A 103 24.28 -1.42 -1.30
C SER A 103 24.94 -2.69 -0.76
N LYS A 104 24.29 -3.37 0.21
CA LYS A 104 24.71 -4.65 0.79
C LYS A 104 24.19 -5.87 0.02
N GLY A 105 23.48 -5.66 -1.09
CA GLY A 105 22.92 -6.74 -1.91
C GLY A 105 21.55 -7.25 -1.48
N THR A 106 20.92 -6.65 -0.46
CA THR A 106 19.60 -7.09 0.03
C THR A 106 18.48 -6.54 -0.86
N PRO A 107 17.71 -7.39 -1.56
CA PRO A 107 16.54 -6.94 -2.31
C PRO A 107 15.42 -6.51 -1.36
N TYR A 108 14.66 -5.46 -1.72
CA TYR A 108 13.59 -4.92 -0.90
C TYR A 108 12.39 -4.44 -1.72
N TRP A 109 11.23 -4.41 -1.07
CA TRP A 109 10.04 -3.65 -1.42
C TRP A 109 10.04 -2.31 -0.72
N LYS A 110 9.72 -1.22 -1.45
CA LYS A 110 9.43 0.08 -0.85
C LYS A 110 7.92 0.21 -0.67
N ILE A 111 7.49 0.39 0.57
CA ILE A 111 6.08 0.52 0.93
C ILE A 111 5.76 1.95 1.39
N MET A 112 4.54 2.40 1.11
CA MET A 112 3.91 3.60 1.68
C MET A 112 2.89 3.15 2.72
N ASN A 113 3.00 3.69 3.93
CA ASN A 113 2.13 3.37 5.06
C ASN A 113 1.11 4.50 5.31
N THR A 114 0.10 4.22 6.14
CA THR A 114 -1.01 5.13 6.48
C THR A 114 -0.93 5.67 7.91
N TRP A 115 0.21 5.50 8.58
CA TRP A 115 0.45 5.93 9.98
C TRP A 115 1.15 7.29 10.11
N GLY A 116 1.07 8.12 9.06
CA GLY A 116 1.67 9.44 9.02
C GLY A 116 3.17 9.43 8.71
N GLU A 117 3.72 10.62 8.50
CA GLU A 117 5.11 10.80 8.05
C GLU A 117 6.15 10.53 9.15
N SER A 118 5.74 10.52 10.43
CA SER A 118 6.62 10.23 11.56
C SER A 118 6.96 8.74 11.70
N TRP A 119 6.24 7.86 11.01
CA TRP A 119 6.57 6.44 10.94
C TRP A 119 7.56 6.19 9.80
N GLY A 120 8.63 5.45 10.09
CA GLY A 120 9.65 5.11 9.10
C GLY A 120 10.32 6.33 8.45
N VAL A 121 10.69 6.16 7.19
CA VAL A 121 11.37 7.20 6.41
C VAL A 121 10.33 8.06 5.72
N LYS A 122 9.81 9.06 6.42
CA LYS A 122 8.74 9.98 5.92
C LYS A 122 7.47 9.23 5.50
N GLY A 123 7.02 8.27 6.31
CA GLY A 123 5.85 7.43 6.02
C GLY A 123 6.15 6.23 5.11
N PHE A 124 7.40 6.05 4.67
CA PHE A 124 7.83 4.91 3.87
C PHE A 124 8.62 3.88 4.68
N GLY A 125 8.48 2.61 4.30
CA GLY A 125 9.25 1.50 4.84
C GLY A 125 9.91 0.68 3.75
N PHE A 126 10.92 -0.09 4.14
CA PHE A 126 11.58 -1.05 3.25
C PHE A 126 11.48 -2.45 3.87
N ILE A 127 10.91 -3.39 3.13
CA ILE A 127 10.72 -4.77 3.57
C ILE A 127 11.57 -5.66 2.67
N GLU A 128 12.32 -6.58 3.25
CA GLU A 128 13.12 -7.55 2.49
C GLU A 128 12.25 -8.34 1.51
N ARG A 129 12.78 -8.56 0.30
CA ARG A 129 12.12 -9.32 -0.76
C ARG A 129 12.79 -10.69 -0.87
N THR A 130 12.20 -11.70 -0.23
CA THR A 130 12.85 -13.01 0.00
C THR A 130 12.52 -14.12 -0.99
N GLY A 131 11.75 -13.90 -2.06
CA GLY A 131 11.34 -14.94 -3.02
C GLY A 131 10.31 -15.93 -2.47
N ASN A 132 10.28 -16.09 -1.14
CA ASN A 132 9.28 -16.80 -0.36
C ASN A 132 8.49 -15.76 0.45
N GLN A 133 7.19 -15.99 0.59
CA GLN A 133 6.18 -15.10 1.19
C GLN A 133 6.65 -14.37 2.47
N PRO A 134 6.13 -13.16 2.77
CA PRO A 134 6.07 -12.67 4.14
C PRO A 134 5.12 -13.52 4.99
#